data_AF-A0A8K1C9I9-F1
#
_entry.id   AF-A0A8K1C9I9-F1
#
_cell.length_a   1.000
_cell.length_b   1.000
_cell.length_c   1.000
_cell.angle_alpha   90.00
_cell.angle_beta   90.00
_cell.angle_gamma   90.00
#
_symmetry.space_group_name_H-M   'P 1'
#
loop_
_entity.id
_entity.type
_entity.pdbx_description
1 polymer ?
#
loop_
_entity_poly.entity_id
_entity_poly.type
_entity_poly.pdbx_seq_one_letter_code
_entity_poly.pdbx_strand_id
1 'polypeptide(L)'
;MADFAQVVALFASVEEPQRVENVVLEEKTKPVVVLLYRKDREYKTKPFLNALAFLFRERSDLALYQSIVKDAEPSLTVYKNGEKTVSVNPKSGSAKDQILALIEQIGYSPDCPDEASLPRYFNPVDYKEVFADIEAYTTSQRDYVSNTANVSAIIWHAFQEAKRPINWAGFYFTRPLAKPKEDETHILILGPFQGKKACHTIHFDAGVCGAAARTKTVQRIADVHHFEGHIACDSASESEIVVPVFNDQGEVIAVLDIDCPEKAGFTKEDERQLVEVCKIVAAGSDWHNMSLPFHA
;
A
#
# COMPACT_ATOMS: atom_id res chain seq x y z
N MET A 1 1.96 -1.10 10.26
CA MET A 1 2.78 -2.26 9.89
C MET A 1 1.80 -3.39 9.64
N ALA A 2 1.93 -4.21 8.59
CA ALA A 2 1.52 -5.61 8.77
C ALA A 2 2.31 -6.03 10.00
N ASP A 3 1.62 -6.26 11.13
CA ASP A 3 2.28 -6.49 12.41
C ASP A 3 3.39 -7.51 12.13
N PHE A 4 4.60 -7.27 12.60
CA PHE A 4 5.66 -8.25 12.47
C PHE A 4 5.14 -9.62 12.98
N ALA A 5 4.21 -9.63 13.94
CA ALA A 5 3.49 -10.83 14.35
C ALA A 5 2.53 -11.42 13.28
N GLN A 6 1.85 -10.62 12.45
CA GLN A 6 1.04 -11.10 11.32
C GLN A 6 1.90 -11.64 10.18
N VAL A 7 3.02 -11.00 9.88
CA VAL A 7 4.00 -11.49 8.91
C VAL A 7 4.62 -12.80 9.41
N VAL A 8 4.99 -12.88 10.69
CA VAL A 8 5.44 -14.11 11.33
C VAL A 8 4.34 -15.17 11.44
N ALA A 9 3.06 -14.78 11.45
CA ALA A 9 1.94 -15.72 11.45
C ALA A 9 1.70 -16.40 10.09
N LEU A 10 2.23 -15.84 9.00
CA LEU A 10 2.30 -16.52 7.70
C LEU A 10 3.32 -17.67 7.72
N PHE A 11 4.14 -17.78 8.77
CA PHE A 11 5.28 -18.67 8.86
C PHE A 11 5.06 -19.73 9.94
N ALA A 12 5.20 -21.01 9.58
CA ALA A 12 5.16 -22.10 10.55
C ALA A 12 6.55 -22.29 11.20
N SER A 13 6.67 -22.00 12.49
CA SER A 13 7.89 -22.30 13.26
C SER A 13 7.94 -23.78 13.64
N VAL A 14 8.98 -24.49 13.23
CA VAL A 14 9.22 -25.89 13.59
C VAL A 14 10.53 -25.96 14.37
N GLU A 15 10.48 -26.42 15.62
CA GLU A 15 11.65 -26.43 16.51
C GLU A 15 12.59 -27.64 16.27
N GLU A 16 12.16 -28.62 15.47
CA GLU A 16 12.89 -29.87 15.20
C GLU A 16 13.42 -29.91 13.75
N PRO A 17 14.75 -29.73 13.53
CA PRO A 17 15.36 -29.70 12.19
C PRO A 17 15.11 -30.95 11.35
N GLN A 18 14.92 -32.11 11.99
CA GLN A 18 14.73 -33.41 11.34
C GLN A 18 13.33 -33.61 10.73
N ARG A 19 12.38 -32.69 10.98
CA ARG A 19 11.01 -32.76 10.43
C ARG A 19 10.70 -31.73 9.35
N VAL A 20 11.64 -30.82 9.08
CA VAL A 20 11.38 -29.65 8.22
C VAL A 20 11.19 -30.01 6.76
N GLU A 21 12.00 -30.91 6.22
CA GLU A 21 11.84 -31.38 4.82
C GLU A 21 10.46 -32.01 4.62
N ASN A 22 9.99 -32.81 5.58
CA ASN A 22 8.65 -33.40 5.52
C ASN A 22 7.54 -32.35 5.63
N VAL A 23 7.67 -31.35 6.51
CA VAL A 23 6.68 -30.26 6.62
C VAL A 23 6.61 -29.43 5.33
N VAL A 24 7.76 -29.14 4.70
CA VAL A 24 7.82 -28.43 3.41
C VAL A 24 7.23 -29.26 2.26
N LEU A 25 7.36 -30.59 2.31
CA LEU A 25 6.76 -31.50 1.33
C LEU A 25 5.24 -31.71 1.56
N GLU A 26 4.78 -31.62 2.81
CA GLU A 26 3.40 -31.85 3.22
C GLU A 26 2.51 -30.58 3.13
N GLU A 27 3.04 -29.40 3.47
CA GLU A 27 2.31 -28.14 3.43
C GLU A 27 2.35 -27.52 2.03
N LYS A 28 1.21 -27.59 1.34
CA LYS A 28 1.05 -27.16 -0.06
C LYS A 28 0.19 -25.90 -0.21
N THR A 29 -0.31 -25.35 0.90
CA THR A 29 -1.35 -24.31 0.89
C THR A 29 -0.88 -22.98 1.44
N LYS A 30 0.26 -22.95 2.14
CA LYS A 30 0.81 -21.74 2.76
C LYS A 30 2.33 -21.67 2.57
N PRO A 31 2.92 -20.46 2.46
CA PRO A 31 4.36 -20.34 2.47
C PRO A 31 4.92 -20.87 3.80
N VAL A 32 5.71 -21.94 3.79
CA VAL A 32 6.32 -22.47 5.02
C VAL A 32 7.62 -21.73 5.26
N VAL A 33 7.71 -20.90 6.30
CA VAL A 33 9.00 -20.37 6.75
C VAL A 33 9.33 -20.91 8.12
N VAL A 34 10.31 -21.81 8.17
CA VAL A 34 10.77 -22.44 9.41
C VAL A 34 11.85 -21.58 10.04
N LEU A 35 11.49 -20.91 11.14
CA LEU A 35 12.39 -20.07 11.94
C LEU A 35 12.65 -20.71 13.32
N LEU A 36 13.89 -20.59 13.80
CA LEU A 36 14.33 -21.15 15.07
C LEU A 36 15.14 -20.12 15.90
N TYR A 37 14.73 -18.84 15.88
CA TYR A 37 15.14 -17.90 16.93
C TYR A 37 13.94 -17.59 17.84
N ARG A 38 14.23 -17.34 19.12
CA ARG A 38 13.22 -16.83 20.05
C ARG A 38 12.66 -15.50 19.52
N LYS A 39 11.33 -15.35 19.60
CA LYS A 39 10.55 -14.20 19.11
C LYS A 39 11.01 -12.82 19.63
N ASP A 40 11.90 -12.76 20.63
CA ASP A 40 12.13 -11.60 21.47
C ASP A 40 13.47 -10.86 21.25
N ARG A 41 14.38 -11.34 20.39
CA ARG A 41 15.64 -10.62 20.11
C ARG A 41 16.03 -10.64 18.62
N GLU A 42 16.20 -9.44 18.07
CA GLU A 42 16.91 -9.12 16.81
C GLU A 42 16.22 -9.33 15.45
N TYR A 43 14.89 -9.16 15.36
CA TYR A 43 14.21 -9.12 14.06
C TYR A 43 13.90 -7.71 13.53
N LYS A 44 13.75 -6.72 14.41
CA LYS A 44 13.36 -5.35 14.04
C LYS A 44 14.40 -4.61 13.18
N THR A 45 15.60 -5.15 12.99
CA THR A 45 16.77 -4.42 12.48
C THR A 45 17.41 -5.02 11.22
N LYS A 46 16.81 -6.05 10.58
CA LYS A 46 17.42 -6.71 9.42
C LYS A 46 16.60 -6.46 8.13
N PRO A 47 17.01 -5.51 7.27
CA PRO A 47 16.37 -5.19 5.99
C PRO A 47 16.09 -6.40 5.09
N PHE A 48 16.96 -7.42 5.16
CA PHE A 48 16.86 -8.64 4.35
C PHE A 48 15.61 -9.48 4.64
N LEU A 49 15.17 -9.58 5.90
CA LEU A 49 14.00 -10.40 6.26
C LEU A 49 12.68 -9.73 5.86
N ASN A 50 12.63 -8.40 5.86
CA ASN A 50 11.47 -7.65 5.39
C ASN A 50 11.25 -7.85 3.88
N ALA A 51 12.33 -7.83 3.09
CA ALA A 51 12.27 -8.09 1.66
C ALA A 51 11.83 -9.53 1.34
N LEU A 52 12.31 -10.51 2.11
CA LEU A 52 11.91 -11.91 1.99
C LEU A 52 10.43 -12.12 2.33
N ALA A 53 9.94 -11.54 3.42
CA ALA A 53 8.53 -11.66 3.78
C ALA A 53 7.57 -11.15 2.69
N PHE A 54 8.00 -10.14 1.93
CA PHE A 54 7.22 -9.63 0.80
C PHE A 54 7.35 -10.52 -0.44
N LEU A 55 8.55 -11.01 -0.77
CA LEU A 55 8.76 -11.94 -1.89
C LEU A 55 7.90 -13.21 -1.79
N PHE A 56 7.60 -13.64 -0.55
CA PHE A 56 6.87 -14.87 -0.24
C PHE A 56 5.37 -14.62 0.01
N ARG A 57 4.91 -13.36 -0.05
CA ARG A 57 3.50 -13.00 0.16
C ARG A 57 2.65 -13.57 -0.98
N GLU A 58 1.53 -14.20 -0.62
CA GLU A 58 0.60 -14.88 -1.55
C GLU A 58 1.26 -15.99 -2.42
N ARG A 59 2.47 -16.43 -2.08
CA ARG A 59 3.23 -17.46 -2.79
C ARG A 59 3.23 -18.78 -2.01
N SER A 60 2.12 -19.52 -2.10
CA SER A 60 2.01 -20.86 -1.49
C SER A 60 2.94 -21.90 -2.13
N ASP A 61 3.54 -21.59 -3.28
CA ASP A 61 4.56 -22.40 -3.94
C ASP A 61 5.94 -22.27 -3.28
N LEU A 62 6.17 -21.32 -2.36
CA LEU A 62 7.50 -21.06 -1.78
C LEU A 62 7.59 -21.41 -0.30
N ALA A 63 8.72 -21.97 0.12
CA ALA A 63 9.06 -22.18 1.52
C ALA A 63 10.50 -21.74 1.81
N LEU A 64 10.77 -21.20 3.00
CA LEU A 64 12.09 -20.72 3.42
C LEU A 64 12.57 -21.50 4.65
N TYR A 65 13.78 -22.01 4.58
CA TYR A 65 14.44 -22.78 5.62
C TYR A 65 15.73 -22.10 6.05
N GLN A 66 15.94 -21.88 7.34
CA GLN A 66 17.26 -21.47 7.84
C GLN A 66 18.03 -22.65 8.41
N SER A 67 19.27 -22.88 7.96
CA SER A 67 20.15 -23.92 8.51
C SER A 67 20.67 -23.55 9.90
N ILE A 68 20.71 -24.54 10.80
CA ILE A 68 21.04 -24.40 12.24
C ILE A 68 22.07 -25.45 12.63
N VAL A 69 23.02 -25.70 11.74
CA VAL A 69 24.17 -26.52 12.11
C VAL A 69 25.04 -25.68 13.03
N LYS A 70 25.24 -26.16 14.26
CA LYS A 70 26.16 -25.56 15.23
C LYS A 70 27.54 -25.47 14.56
N ASP A 71 28.13 -24.28 14.52
CA ASP A 71 29.40 -23.96 13.86
C ASP A 71 29.38 -23.91 12.31
N ALA A 72 28.20 -23.92 11.67
CA ALA A 72 28.08 -23.62 10.24
C ALA A 72 27.72 -22.15 9.98
N GLU A 73 28.10 -21.67 8.81
CA GLU A 73 27.64 -20.37 8.30
C GLU A 73 26.10 -20.36 8.18
N PRO A 74 25.41 -19.33 8.70
CA PRO A 74 23.96 -19.23 8.57
C PRO A 74 23.59 -19.21 7.08
N SER A 75 22.67 -20.10 6.68
CA SER A 75 22.15 -20.13 5.32
C SER A 75 20.62 -20.16 5.33
N LEU A 76 20.01 -19.42 4.42
CA LEU A 76 18.59 -19.40 4.14
C LEU A 76 18.37 -20.11 2.81
N THR A 77 17.65 -21.22 2.84
CA THR A 77 17.35 -22.07 1.70
C THR A 77 15.90 -21.89 1.31
N VAL A 78 15.65 -21.55 0.05
CA VAL A 78 14.30 -21.51 -0.51
C VAL A 78 13.98 -22.83 -1.18
N TYR A 79 12.76 -23.31 -0.95
CA TYR A 79 12.13 -24.40 -1.66
C TYR A 79 10.99 -23.84 -2.50
N LYS A 80 10.86 -24.32 -3.73
CA LYS A 80 9.76 -24.00 -4.63
C LYS A 80 9.04 -25.30 -5.01
N ASN A 81 7.75 -25.39 -4.73
CA ASN A 81 6.94 -26.60 -4.90
C ASN A 81 7.55 -27.84 -4.21
N GLY A 82 8.17 -27.65 -3.03
CA GLY A 82 8.83 -28.71 -2.28
C GLY A 82 10.24 -29.07 -2.75
N GLU A 83 10.73 -28.50 -3.85
CA GLU A 83 12.08 -28.73 -4.35
C GLU A 83 13.05 -27.65 -3.88
N LYS A 84 14.21 -28.05 -3.37
CA LYS A 84 15.26 -27.11 -2.96
C LYS A 84 15.75 -26.32 -4.16
N THR A 85 15.63 -24.99 -4.11
CA THR A 85 15.98 -24.11 -5.23
C THR A 85 17.31 -23.40 -4.99
N VAL A 86 17.43 -22.62 -3.91
CA VAL A 86 18.60 -21.75 -3.68
C VAL A 86 18.92 -21.64 -2.20
N SER A 87 20.21 -21.58 -1.85
CA SER A 87 20.67 -21.31 -0.48
C SER A 87 21.53 -20.05 -0.47
N VAL A 88 21.12 -19.04 0.30
CA VAL A 88 21.84 -17.76 0.47
C VAL A 88 22.42 -17.64 1.88
N ASN A 89 23.65 -17.14 2.01
CA ASN A 89 24.20 -16.78 3.31
C ASN A 89 23.88 -15.29 3.60
N PRO A 90 23.09 -14.97 4.64
CA PRO A 90 22.72 -13.58 4.95
C PRO A 90 23.92 -12.67 5.26
N LYS A 91 25.09 -13.25 5.58
CA LYS A 91 26.32 -12.53 5.90
C LYS A 91 27.22 -12.25 4.68
N SER A 92 26.94 -12.81 3.51
CA SER A 92 27.80 -12.68 2.33
C SER A 92 27.20 -11.76 1.26
N GLY A 93 27.85 -10.63 0.96
CA GLY A 93 27.41 -9.69 -0.07
C GLY A 93 26.38 -8.65 0.41
N SER A 94 25.89 -7.81 -0.50
CA SER A 94 24.85 -6.82 -0.15
C SER A 94 23.47 -7.48 -0.09
N ALA A 95 22.56 -6.94 0.73
CA ALA A 95 21.19 -7.44 0.81
C ALA A 95 20.47 -7.41 -0.56
N LYS A 96 20.78 -6.41 -1.39
CA LYS A 96 20.25 -6.28 -2.75
C LYS A 96 20.66 -7.46 -3.63
N ASP A 97 21.96 -7.78 -3.66
CA ASP A 97 22.48 -8.85 -4.52
C ASP A 97 21.94 -10.21 -4.10
N GLN A 98 21.75 -10.43 -2.80
CA GLN A 98 21.14 -11.64 -2.26
C GLN A 98 19.66 -11.77 -2.68
N ILE A 99 18.89 -10.67 -2.64
CA ILE A 99 17.48 -10.66 -3.06
C ILE A 99 17.37 -10.89 -4.58
N LEU A 100 18.26 -10.30 -5.38
CA LEU A 100 18.32 -10.53 -6.83
C LEU A 100 18.59 -12.00 -7.16
N ALA A 101 19.59 -12.59 -6.52
CA ALA A 101 19.93 -14.01 -6.70
C ALA A 101 18.79 -14.94 -6.28
N LEU A 102 18.00 -14.56 -5.27
CA LEU A 102 16.80 -15.29 -4.88
C LEU A 102 15.72 -15.22 -5.97
N ILE A 103 15.47 -14.02 -6.50
CA ILE A 103 14.46 -13.76 -7.51
C ILE A 103 14.75 -14.49 -8.83
N GLU A 104 16.01 -14.55 -9.28
CA GLU A 104 16.38 -15.35 -10.46
C GLU A 104 15.91 -16.80 -10.37
N GLN A 105 15.88 -17.34 -9.15
CA GLN A 105 15.60 -18.75 -8.89
C GLN A 105 14.12 -19.00 -8.62
N ILE A 106 13.45 -18.08 -7.92
CA ILE A 106 12.07 -18.29 -7.44
C ILE A 106 11.03 -17.51 -8.25
N GLY A 107 11.47 -16.56 -9.06
CA GLY A 107 10.66 -15.60 -9.78
C GLY A 107 10.17 -14.45 -8.90
N TYR A 108 9.82 -13.36 -9.56
CA TYR A 108 9.24 -12.16 -8.97
C TYR A 108 7.94 -12.44 -8.19
N SER A 109 7.68 -11.63 -7.16
CA SER A 109 6.35 -11.61 -6.54
C SER A 109 5.35 -11.01 -7.53
N PRO A 110 4.09 -11.47 -7.59
CA PRO A 110 3.04 -10.77 -8.34
C PRO A 110 2.94 -9.28 -7.99
N ASP A 111 3.30 -8.92 -6.75
CA ASP A 111 3.34 -7.54 -6.25
C ASP A 111 4.67 -6.80 -6.52
N CYS A 112 5.67 -7.46 -7.10
CA CYS A 112 6.90 -6.83 -7.57
C CYS A 112 7.36 -7.50 -8.87
N PRO A 113 6.98 -6.97 -10.04
CA PRO A 113 7.01 -7.72 -11.29
C PRO A 113 8.40 -7.83 -11.95
N ASP A 114 9.38 -7.01 -11.58
CA ASP A 114 10.69 -6.98 -12.25
C ASP A 114 11.87 -6.41 -11.43
N GLU A 115 13.07 -6.48 -12.03
CA GLU A 115 14.36 -6.14 -11.42
C GLU A 115 14.50 -4.66 -11.10
N ALA A 116 13.85 -3.82 -11.93
CA ALA A 116 13.84 -2.38 -11.75
C ALA A 116 12.96 -1.96 -10.56
N SER A 117 12.05 -2.83 -10.12
CA SER A 117 11.20 -2.66 -8.94
C SER A 117 11.84 -3.14 -7.63
N LEU A 118 12.95 -3.90 -7.65
CA LEU A 118 13.64 -4.35 -6.42
C LEU A 118 14.06 -3.22 -5.46
N PRO A 119 14.70 -2.13 -5.93
CA PRO A 119 15.07 -1.02 -5.06
C PRO A 119 13.84 -0.20 -4.60
N ARG A 120 12.71 -0.36 -5.31
CA ARG A 120 11.43 0.30 -5.08
C ARG A 120 10.48 -0.58 -4.25
N TYR A 121 11.00 -1.62 -3.59
CA TYR A 121 10.29 -2.33 -2.53
C TYR A 121 10.03 -1.35 -1.39
N PHE A 122 8.91 -0.67 -1.49
CA PHE A 122 8.49 0.36 -0.58
C PHE A 122 8.41 -0.21 0.85
N ASN A 123 9.01 0.48 1.82
CA ASN A 123 8.81 0.07 3.22
C ASN A 123 7.32 0.17 3.52
N PRO A 124 6.76 -0.74 4.34
CA PRO A 124 5.34 -0.70 4.66
C PRO A 124 5.02 0.61 5.39
N VAL A 125 3.94 1.27 4.98
CA VAL A 125 3.36 2.38 5.74
C VAL A 125 2.81 1.84 7.07
N ASP A 126 3.04 2.56 8.17
CA ASP A 126 2.47 2.17 9.45
C ASP A 126 1.00 2.56 9.59
N TYR A 127 0.11 1.83 8.91
CA TYR A 127 -1.32 2.13 8.97
C TYR A 127 -1.94 2.02 10.37
N LYS A 128 -1.32 1.30 11.31
CA LYS A 128 -1.82 1.26 12.69
C LYS A 128 -1.65 2.61 13.38
N GLU A 129 -0.50 3.24 13.17
CA GLU A 129 -0.22 4.59 13.64
C GLU A 129 -1.08 5.61 12.92
N VAL A 130 -1.21 5.51 11.59
CA VAL A 130 -2.12 6.34 10.80
C VAL A 130 -3.56 6.30 11.34
N PHE A 131 -4.10 5.12 11.63
CA PHE A 131 -5.45 5.01 12.19
C PHE A 131 -5.55 5.61 13.59
N ALA A 132 -4.57 5.36 14.46
CA ALA A 132 -4.55 5.93 15.80
C ALA A 132 -4.53 7.48 15.76
N ASP A 133 -3.73 8.05 14.88
CA ASP A 133 -3.64 9.50 14.70
C ASP A 133 -4.95 10.06 14.14
N ILE A 134 -5.48 9.47 13.07
CA ILE A 134 -6.75 9.92 12.48
C ILE A 134 -7.86 9.90 13.52
N GLU A 135 -8.03 8.78 14.24
CA GLU A 135 -9.04 8.65 15.29
C GLU A 135 -8.87 9.72 16.38
N ALA A 136 -7.63 10.01 16.81
CA ALA A 136 -7.36 11.03 17.82
C ALA A 136 -7.81 12.43 17.35
N TYR A 137 -7.59 12.76 16.07
CA TYR A 137 -7.97 14.07 15.52
C TYR A 137 -9.45 14.19 15.13
N THR A 138 -10.09 13.11 14.66
CA THR A 138 -11.50 13.13 14.26
C THR A 138 -12.48 12.96 15.42
N THR A 139 -12.02 12.57 16.61
CA THR A 139 -12.91 12.35 17.77
C THR A 139 -13.35 13.65 18.44
N SER A 140 -12.47 14.65 18.52
CA SER A 140 -12.72 15.88 19.29
C SER A 140 -13.35 17.01 18.47
N GLN A 141 -13.38 16.89 17.15
CA GLN A 141 -13.98 17.84 16.23
C GLN A 141 -14.46 17.12 14.97
N ARG A 142 -15.54 17.64 14.38
CA ARG A 142 -16.24 17.03 13.25
C ARG A 142 -16.22 17.89 11.99
N ASP A 143 -15.43 18.97 11.94
CA ASP A 143 -15.38 19.80 10.73
C ASP A 143 -14.60 19.07 9.63
N TYR A 144 -15.26 18.82 8.48
CA TYR A 144 -14.66 18.02 7.42
C TYR A 144 -13.42 18.68 6.80
N VAL A 145 -13.33 20.02 6.77
CA VAL A 145 -12.14 20.72 6.24
C VAL A 145 -10.96 20.52 7.19
N SER A 146 -11.18 20.74 8.49
CA SER A 146 -10.17 20.49 9.53
C SER A 146 -9.70 19.03 9.54
N ASN A 147 -10.64 18.08 9.49
CA ASN A 147 -10.35 16.65 9.46
C ASN A 147 -9.54 16.26 8.23
N THR A 148 -10.00 16.63 7.03
CA THR A 148 -9.31 16.29 5.77
C THR A 148 -7.94 16.97 5.65
N ALA A 149 -7.77 18.17 6.22
CA ALA A 149 -6.46 18.82 6.30
C ALA A 149 -5.47 18.00 7.13
N ASN A 150 -5.83 17.60 8.35
CA ASN A 150 -4.93 16.78 9.19
C ASN A 150 -4.72 15.39 8.60
N VAL A 151 -5.76 14.75 8.04
CA VAL A 151 -5.62 13.44 7.41
C VAL A 151 -4.68 13.50 6.22
N SER A 152 -4.75 14.54 5.38
CA SER A 152 -3.79 14.73 4.28
C SER A 152 -2.35 14.82 4.78
N ALA A 153 -2.10 15.51 5.90
CA ALA A 153 -0.80 15.61 6.52
C ALA A 153 -0.32 14.27 7.10
N ILE A 154 -1.19 13.54 7.82
CA ILE A 154 -0.88 12.22 8.39
C ILE A 154 -0.47 11.25 7.28
N ILE A 155 -1.26 11.15 6.21
CA ILE A 155 -0.95 10.30 5.05
C ILE A 155 0.38 10.71 4.43
N TRP A 156 0.57 12.01 4.19
CA TRP A 156 1.82 12.54 3.63
C TRP A 156 3.03 12.08 4.44
N HIS A 157 3.04 12.36 5.74
CA HIS A 157 4.16 12.04 6.61
C HIS A 157 4.37 10.53 6.75
N ALA A 158 3.32 9.72 6.82
CA ALA A 158 3.43 8.28 6.92
C ALA A 158 4.11 7.64 5.69
N PHE A 159 3.83 8.14 4.48
CA PHE A 159 4.52 7.70 3.26
C PHE A 159 5.99 8.17 3.23
N GLN A 160 6.27 9.41 3.65
CA GLN A 160 7.65 9.92 3.71
C GLN A 160 8.51 9.15 4.73
N GLU A 161 7.96 8.81 5.90
CA GLU A 161 8.64 8.00 6.92
C GLU A 161 8.90 6.57 6.43
N ALA A 162 7.96 6.01 5.67
CA ALA A 162 8.14 4.76 4.94
C ALA A 162 9.12 4.89 3.76
N LYS A 163 9.68 6.07 3.50
CA LYS A 163 10.57 6.38 2.37
C LYS A 163 9.94 6.00 1.03
N ARG A 164 8.63 6.22 0.92
CA ARG A 164 7.85 6.05 -0.31
C ARG A 164 7.58 7.45 -0.84
N PRO A 165 8.21 7.86 -1.94
CA PRO A 165 8.01 9.20 -2.45
C PRO A 165 6.57 9.30 -2.94
N ILE A 166 5.78 10.17 -2.33
CA ILE A 166 4.55 10.70 -2.91
C ILE A 166 4.78 12.18 -3.19
N ASN A 167 4.25 12.67 -4.31
CA ASN A 167 4.36 14.07 -4.70
C ASN A 167 3.06 14.86 -4.46
N TRP A 168 1.96 14.16 -4.17
CA TRP A 168 0.69 14.76 -3.78
C TRP A 168 -0.13 13.81 -2.88
N ALA A 169 -0.85 14.34 -1.89
CA ALA A 169 -1.86 13.62 -1.12
C ALA A 169 -2.92 14.57 -0.58
N GLY A 170 -4.19 14.33 -0.87
CA GLY A 170 -5.24 15.26 -0.49
C GLY A 170 -6.63 14.88 -0.96
N PHE A 171 -7.56 15.82 -0.84
CA PHE A 171 -8.97 15.56 -1.09
C PHE A 171 -9.53 16.47 -2.17
N TYR A 172 -10.49 15.93 -2.91
CA TYR A 172 -11.42 16.70 -3.72
C TYR A 172 -12.85 16.45 -3.25
N PHE A 173 -13.65 17.51 -3.10
CA PHE A 173 -15.02 17.45 -2.62
C PHE A 173 -16.02 17.47 -3.76
N THR A 174 -17.00 16.59 -3.70
CA THR A 174 -18.12 16.59 -4.65
C THR A 174 -19.02 17.79 -4.39
N ARG A 175 -19.40 18.50 -5.46
CA ARG A 175 -20.38 19.59 -5.45
C ARG A 175 -21.36 19.43 -6.60
N PRO A 176 -22.68 19.60 -6.37
CA PRO A 176 -23.62 19.68 -7.48
C PRO A 176 -23.35 20.95 -8.29
N LEU A 177 -23.55 20.90 -9.60
CA LEU A 177 -23.46 22.08 -10.45
C LEU A 177 -24.74 22.92 -10.33
N ALA A 178 -24.61 24.25 -10.24
CA ALA A 178 -25.77 25.15 -10.21
C ALA A 178 -26.54 25.17 -11.54
N LYS A 179 -25.86 24.85 -12.65
CA LYS A 179 -26.41 24.77 -13.99
C LYS A 179 -25.90 23.48 -14.66
N PRO A 180 -26.46 22.31 -14.30
CA PRO A 180 -26.03 21.04 -14.88
C PRO A 180 -26.31 21.01 -16.38
N LYS A 181 -25.46 20.31 -17.14
CA LYS A 181 -25.64 20.06 -18.57
C LYS A 181 -25.71 18.56 -18.80
N GLU A 182 -26.76 18.10 -19.46
CA GLU A 182 -26.93 16.68 -19.82
C GLU A 182 -26.67 15.76 -18.61
N ASP A 183 -25.67 14.86 -18.70
CA ASP A 183 -25.30 13.91 -17.64
C ASP A 183 -24.32 14.49 -16.60
N GLU A 184 -23.84 15.71 -16.82
CA GLU A 184 -22.89 16.40 -15.95
C GLU A 184 -23.62 17.15 -14.82
N THR A 185 -23.76 16.46 -13.69
CA THR A 185 -24.52 16.94 -12.53
C THR A 185 -23.65 17.41 -11.38
N HIS A 186 -22.40 16.93 -11.32
CA HIS A 186 -21.49 17.15 -10.22
C HIS A 186 -20.08 17.46 -10.72
N ILE A 187 -19.32 18.14 -9.85
CA ILE A 187 -17.92 18.46 -10.06
C ILE A 187 -17.13 18.16 -8.78
N LEU A 188 -15.87 17.82 -8.93
CA LEU A 188 -14.91 17.71 -7.83
C LEU A 188 -14.20 19.06 -7.65
N ILE A 189 -14.24 19.60 -6.44
CA ILE A 189 -13.58 20.87 -6.07
C ILE A 189 -12.42 20.57 -5.14
N LEU A 190 -11.26 21.17 -5.39
CA LEU A 190 -10.05 20.99 -4.59
C LEU A 190 -10.30 21.29 -3.11
N GLY A 191 -9.97 20.33 -2.25
CA GLY A 191 -9.98 20.43 -0.79
C GLY A 191 -8.55 20.53 -0.21
N PRO A 192 -8.37 20.26 1.09
CA PRO A 192 -7.06 20.24 1.71
C PRO A 192 -6.14 19.15 1.14
N PHE A 193 -4.85 19.48 1.01
CA PHE A 193 -3.83 18.58 0.45
C PHE A 193 -2.42 18.94 0.93
N GLN A 194 -1.49 18.00 0.71
CA GLN A 194 -0.05 18.18 0.80
C GLN A 194 0.57 17.98 -0.59
N GLY A 195 1.45 18.88 -1.02
CA GLY A 195 2.10 18.80 -2.33
C GLY A 195 2.18 20.14 -3.05
N LYS A 196 2.47 20.09 -4.35
CA LYS A 196 2.43 21.28 -5.22
C LYS A 196 0.99 21.70 -5.54
N LYS A 197 0.83 22.90 -6.11
CA LYS A 197 -0.46 23.37 -6.63
C LYS A 197 -1.09 22.34 -7.57
N ALA A 198 -2.41 22.19 -7.50
CA ALA A 198 -3.19 21.24 -8.28
C ALA A 198 -4.36 21.92 -9.00
N CYS A 199 -5.10 21.15 -9.79
CA CYS A 199 -6.28 21.62 -10.51
C CYS A 199 -7.39 22.02 -9.53
N HIS A 200 -8.01 23.20 -9.68
CA HIS A 200 -9.06 23.68 -8.76
C HIS A 200 -10.34 22.84 -8.86
N THR A 201 -10.65 22.36 -10.06
CA THR A 201 -11.90 21.64 -10.38
C THR A 201 -11.61 20.47 -11.30
N ILE A 202 -12.29 19.34 -11.10
CA ILE A 202 -12.21 18.14 -11.94
C ILE A 202 -13.63 17.66 -12.27
N HIS A 203 -13.91 17.42 -13.54
CA HIS A 203 -15.20 16.89 -13.98
C HIS A 203 -15.29 15.39 -13.74
N PHE A 204 -16.51 14.88 -13.48
CA PHE A 204 -16.73 13.46 -13.21
C PHE A 204 -16.41 12.56 -14.41
N ASP A 205 -16.35 13.08 -15.62
CA ASP A 205 -16.01 12.35 -16.85
C ASP A 205 -14.50 12.35 -17.15
N ALA A 206 -13.68 13.03 -16.34
CA ALA A 206 -12.29 13.30 -16.68
C ALA A 206 -11.30 12.85 -15.59
N GLY A 207 -10.16 12.29 -16.02
CA GLY A 207 -9.07 11.87 -15.14
C GLY A 207 -9.41 10.70 -14.23
N VAL A 208 -8.41 10.27 -13.46
CA VAL A 208 -8.51 9.16 -12.51
C VAL A 208 -9.45 9.53 -11.37
N CYS A 209 -9.35 10.77 -10.86
CA CYS A 209 -10.28 11.33 -9.88
C CYS A 209 -11.76 11.28 -10.31
N GLY A 210 -12.08 11.76 -11.52
CA GLY A 210 -13.44 11.70 -12.05
C GLY A 210 -13.92 10.26 -12.25
N ALA A 211 -13.04 9.38 -12.75
CA ALA A 211 -13.34 7.96 -12.88
C ALA A 211 -13.68 7.30 -11.54
N ALA A 212 -12.93 7.58 -10.46
CA ALA A 212 -13.23 7.08 -9.12
C ALA A 212 -14.60 7.54 -8.63
N ALA A 213 -14.91 8.83 -8.80
CA ALA A 213 -16.18 9.40 -8.38
C ALA A 213 -17.37 8.84 -9.18
N ARG A 214 -17.24 8.69 -10.50
CA ARG A 214 -18.28 8.18 -11.40
C ARG A 214 -18.55 6.68 -11.22
N THR A 215 -17.48 5.88 -11.13
CA THR A 215 -17.60 4.42 -11.02
C THR A 215 -17.89 3.95 -9.59
N LYS A 216 -17.70 4.83 -8.59
CA LYS A 216 -17.80 4.48 -7.17
C LYS A 216 -16.84 3.35 -6.77
N THR A 217 -15.70 3.24 -7.45
CA THR A 217 -14.66 2.24 -7.15
C THR A 217 -13.29 2.89 -7.02
N VAL A 218 -12.41 2.27 -6.24
CA VAL A 218 -11.01 2.67 -6.14
C VAL A 218 -10.34 2.56 -7.51
N GLN A 219 -9.56 3.57 -7.87
CA GLN A 219 -8.71 3.56 -9.04
C GLN A 219 -7.26 3.50 -8.57
N ARG A 220 -6.60 2.35 -8.73
CA ARG A 220 -5.17 2.18 -8.40
C ARG A 220 -4.39 1.98 -9.68
N ILE A 221 -3.80 3.06 -10.17
CA ILE A 221 -3.20 3.15 -11.50
C ILE A 221 -1.68 3.00 -11.37
N ALA A 222 -1.13 1.90 -11.89
CA ALA A 222 0.30 1.62 -11.82
C ALA A 222 1.15 2.50 -12.77
N ASP A 223 0.54 3.01 -13.85
CA ASP A 223 1.17 3.90 -14.82
C ASP A 223 0.12 4.89 -15.35
N VAL A 224 0.17 6.14 -14.90
CA VAL A 224 -0.84 7.16 -15.27
C VAL A 224 -0.83 7.49 -16.77
N HIS A 225 0.28 7.25 -17.47
CA HIS A 225 0.36 7.50 -18.91
C HIS A 225 -0.41 6.48 -19.75
N HIS A 226 -0.78 5.34 -19.16
CA HIS A 226 -1.65 4.35 -19.79
C HIS A 226 -3.14 4.53 -19.44
N PHE A 227 -3.47 5.50 -18.58
CA PHE A 227 -4.86 5.79 -18.25
C PHE A 227 -5.49 6.70 -19.32
N GLU A 228 -6.53 6.20 -20.00
CA GLU A 228 -7.24 6.97 -21.02
C GLU A 228 -7.98 8.17 -20.38
N GLY A 229 -7.74 9.37 -20.91
CA GLY A 229 -8.33 10.60 -20.36
C GLY A 229 -7.63 11.12 -19.09
N HIS A 230 -6.38 10.73 -18.84
CA HIS A 230 -5.57 11.26 -17.73
C HIS A 230 -5.44 12.79 -17.79
N ILE A 231 -5.74 13.45 -16.67
CA ILE A 231 -5.51 14.88 -16.46
C ILE A 231 -4.26 15.02 -15.58
N ALA A 232 -3.11 15.32 -16.19
CA ALA A 232 -1.90 15.56 -15.43
C ALA A 232 -1.93 16.96 -14.76
N CYS A 233 -2.12 17.02 -13.44
CA CYS A 233 -1.98 18.26 -12.67
C CYS A 233 -0.52 18.49 -12.19
N ASP A 234 0.23 17.43 -11.88
CA ASP A 234 1.71 17.45 -11.71
C ASP A 234 2.35 16.55 -12.77
N SER A 235 3.28 17.09 -13.56
CA SER A 235 3.99 16.32 -14.58
C SER A 235 4.98 15.31 -14.01
N ALA A 236 5.19 15.33 -12.69
CA ALA A 236 6.05 14.37 -12.01
C ALA A 236 5.33 13.08 -11.64
N SER A 237 4.00 13.01 -11.66
CA SER A 237 3.24 11.82 -11.26
C SER A 237 3.36 10.70 -12.31
N GLU A 238 3.73 9.51 -11.85
CA GLU A 238 3.91 8.30 -12.67
C GLU A 238 2.90 7.19 -12.27
N SER A 239 2.41 7.18 -11.02
CA SER A 239 1.30 6.35 -10.56
C SER A 239 0.38 7.12 -9.60
N GLU A 240 -0.87 6.69 -9.50
CA GLU A 240 -1.92 7.40 -8.76
C GLU A 240 -2.84 6.39 -8.07
N ILE A 241 -3.32 6.70 -6.85
CA ILE A 241 -4.42 5.99 -6.22
C ILE A 241 -5.50 6.96 -5.77
N VAL A 242 -6.73 6.74 -6.26
CA VAL A 242 -7.90 7.52 -5.88
C VAL A 242 -8.94 6.64 -5.19
N VAL A 243 -9.31 7.02 -3.97
CA VAL A 243 -10.26 6.30 -3.11
C VAL A 243 -11.51 7.16 -2.89
N PRO A 244 -12.71 6.72 -3.33
CA PRO A 244 -13.95 7.42 -3.05
C PRO A 244 -14.31 7.43 -1.56
N VAL A 245 -14.79 8.57 -1.08
CA VAL A 245 -15.36 8.77 0.26
C VAL A 245 -16.87 8.80 0.13
N PHE A 246 -17.56 7.92 0.84
CA PHE A 246 -19.00 7.75 0.77
C PHE A 246 -19.72 8.36 1.97
N ASN A 247 -20.92 8.91 1.73
CA ASN A 247 -21.87 9.19 2.81
C ASN A 247 -22.71 7.94 3.17
N ASP A 248 -23.58 8.09 4.17
CA ASP A 248 -24.48 7.03 4.65
C ASP A 248 -25.45 6.52 3.57
N GLN A 249 -25.71 7.30 2.53
CA GLN A 249 -26.56 6.92 1.40
C GLN A 249 -25.80 6.20 0.28
N GLY A 250 -24.47 6.04 0.40
CA GLY A 250 -23.64 5.43 -0.65
C GLY A 250 -23.31 6.37 -1.83
N GLU A 251 -23.46 7.67 -1.63
CA GLU A 251 -23.05 8.69 -2.59
C GLU A 251 -21.63 9.20 -2.32
N VAL A 252 -20.89 9.50 -3.40
CA VAL A 252 -19.51 9.98 -3.31
C VAL A 252 -19.50 11.46 -2.94
N ILE A 253 -19.10 11.76 -1.71
CA ILE A 253 -19.02 13.13 -1.16
C ILE A 253 -17.64 13.76 -1.32
N ALA A 254 -16.61 12.93 -1.44
CA ALA A 254 -15.25 13.34 -1.73
C ALA A 254 -14.48 12.20 -2.38
N VAL A 255 -13.30 12.48 -2.89
CA VAL A 255 -12.27 11.48 -3.20
C VAL A 255 -10.99 11.85 -2.45
N LEU A 256 -10.31 10.84 -1.92
CA LEU A 256 -8.92 10.93 -1.49
C LEU A 256 -8.06 10.58 -2.71
N ASP A 257 -7.12 11.45 -3.04
CA ASP A 257 -6.19 11.30 -4.16
C ASP A 257 -4.74 11.37 -3.66
N ILE A 258 -3.90 10.47 -4.17
CA ILE A 258 -2.49 10.35 -3.82
C ILE A 258 -1.68 10.03 -5.08
N ASP A 259 -0.73 10.91 -5.39
CA ASP A 259 0.20 10.78 -6.51
C ASP A 259 1.57 10.28 -6.06
N CYS A 260 2.22 9.50 -6.91
CA CYS A 260 3.58 9.03 -6.72
C CYS A 260 4.43 9.32 -7.98
N PRO A 261 5.66 9.85 -7.83
CA PRO A 261 6.56 10.10 -8.96
C PRO A 261 7.27 8.83 -9.47
N GLU A 262 6.86 7.67 -8.97
CA GLU A 262 7.32 6.37 -9.43
C GLU A 262 6.13 5.55 -9.92
N LYS A 263 6.36 4.71 -10.93
CA LYS A 263 5.37 3.72 -11.38
C LYS A 263 5.12 2.67 -10.29
N ALA A 264 3.90 2.15 -10.27
CA ALA A 264 3.44 1.14 -9.31
C ALA A 264 3.67 1.55 -7.84
N GLY A 265 3.49 2.83 -7.53
CA GLY A 265 3.73 3.43 -6.22
C GLY A 265 2.82 2.91 -5.09
N PHE A 266 1.72 2.22 -5.43
CA PHE A 266 0.69 1.77 -4.49
C PHE A 266 0.39 0.28 -4.63
N THR A 267 0.35 -0.41 -3.50
CA THR A 267 0.05 -1.83 -3.39
C THR A 267 -1.43 -2.07 -3.11
N LYS A 268 -1.88 -3.32 -3.24
CA LYS A 268 -3.24 -3.73 -2.83
C LYS A 268 -3.49 -3.57 -1.33
N GLU A 269 -2.43 -3.65 -0.53
CA GLU A 269 -2.53 -3.38 0.91
C GLU A 269 -2.81 -1.90 1.18
N ASP A 270 -2.13 -0.98 0.47
CA ASP A 270 -2.38 0.45 0.58
C ASP A 270 -3.82 0.78 0.19
N GLU A 271 -4.30 0.21 -0.92
CA GLU A 271 -5.71 0.31 -1.34
C GLU A 271 -6.67 -0.08 -0.21
N ARG A 272 -6.47 -1.27 0.38
CA ARG A 272 -7.33 -1.76 1.47
C ARG A 272 -7.32 -0.81 2.66
N GLN A 273 -6.14 -0.35 3.08
CA GLN A 273 -6.01 0.47 4.29
C GLN A 273 -6.50 1.91 4.06
N LEU A 274 -6.28 2.48 2.88
CA LEU A 274 -6.78 3.81 2.52
C LEU A 274 -8.30 3.82 2.39
N VAL A 275 -8.93 2.72 1.95
CA VAL A 275 -10.39 2.56 2.04
C VAL A 275 -10.87 2.66 3.49
N GLU A 276 -10.19 2.03 4.45
CA GLU A 276 -10.54 2.16 5.87
C GLU A 276 -10.30 3.59 6.40
N VAL A 277 -9.22 4.26 5.99
CA VAL A 277 -9.00 5.69 6.28
C VAL A 277 -10.21 6.51 5.82
N CYS A 278 -10.64 6.36 4.56
CA CYS A 278 -11.77 7.11 4.02
C CYS A 278 -13.08 6.84 4.80
N LYS A 279 -13.31 5.61 5.28
CA LYS A 279 -14.47 5.29 6.13
C LYS A 279 -14.41 6.00 7.48
N ILE A 280 -13.26 6.03 8.14
CA ILE A 280 -13.07 6.71 9.42
C ILE A 280 -13.31 8.22 9.25
N VAL A 281 -12.74 8.83 8.20
CA VAL A 281 -12.93 10.25 7.91
C VAL A 281 -14.38 10.56 7.57
N ALA A 282 -15.05 9.70 6.80
CA ALA A 282 -16.46 9.85 6.48
C ALA A 282 -17.32 9.88 7.74
N ALA A 283 -17.15 8.89 8.63
CA ALA A 283 -17.93 8.76 9.86
C ALA A 283 -17.58 9.80 10.93
N GLY A 284 -16.31 10.21 10.99
CA GLY A 284 -15.77 11.17 11.96
C GLY A 284 -15.97 12.64 11.58
N SER A 285 -16.55 12.93 10.42
CA SER A 285 -16.73 14.29 9.92
C SER A 285 -18.18 14.60 9.59
N ASP A 286 -18.55 15.86 9.77
CA ASP A 286 -19.81 16.42 9.33
C ASP A 286 -19.62 17.10 7.98
N TRP A 287 -20.12 16.44 6.94
CA TRP A 287 -20.04 16.89 5.55
C TRP A 287 -21.14 17.89 5.21
N HIS A 288 -21.31 18.90 6.06
CA HIS A 288 -22.23 20.00 5.82
C HIS A 288 -21.82 20.76 4.54
N ASN A 289 -22.80 21.30 3.83
CA ASN A 289 -22.61 22.11 2.62
C ASN A 289 -22.11 21.38 1.36
N MET A 290 -22.01 20.05 1.36
CA MET A 290 -21.71 19.30 0.12
C MET A 290 -22.81 19.46 -0.94
N SER A 291 -24.04 19.75 -0.50
CA SER A 291 -25.20 19.97 -1.38
C SER A 291 -25.32 21.39 -1.92
N LEU A 292 -24.46 22.34 -1.50
CA LEU A 292 -24.50 23.70 -2.02
C LEU A 292 -24.01 23.70 -3.48
N PRO A 293 -24.79 24.23 -4.43
CA PRO A 293 -24.38 24.22 -5.82
C PRO A 293 -23.13 25.06 -6.08
N PHE A 294 -22.21 24.50 -6.86
CA PHE A 294 -21.08 25.22 -7.40
C PHE A 294 -21.53 26.10 -8.56
N HIS A 295 -21.23 27.38 -8.46
CA HIS A 295 -21.44 28.37 -9.52
C HIS A 295 -20.09 28.62 -10.20
N ALA A 296 -19.89 27.97 -11.34
CA ALA A 296 -18.73 28.18 -12.21
C ALA A 296 -18.73 29.60 -12.82
#